data_AF-A0A7K3GEB6-F1
#
_entry.id   AF-A0A7K3GEB6-F1
#
_cell.length_a   1.000
_cell.length_b   1.000
_cell.length_c   1.000
_cell.angle_alpha   90.00
_cell.angle_beta   90.00
_cell.angle_gamma   90.00
#
_symmetry.space_group_name_H-M   'P 1'
#
loop_
_entity.id
_entity.type
_entity.pdbx_description
1 polymer ?
#
loop_
_entity_poly.entity_id
_entity_poly.type
_entity_poly.pdbx_seq_one_letter_code
_entity_poly.pdbx_strand_id
1 'polypeptide(L)'
;MRRSSISAAALVAAMAGSLVLAPAALAADGPKPLPLHQVKDLPLTASEFGTQEKVCGNVPTSQDGWHFVLPGSGKDGSAVFTELTVTFEPGGTQTVTVFGPPSDKHAYVASQPGAKLVSATAETSAPVKQGWFNLSHTCPATETGGTTGGTTGETTTGGSTGETTTGGTTGETTTGETT
;
A
#
# COMPACT_ATOMS: atom_id res chain seq x y z
N MET A 1 85.36 -5.73 -41.30
CA MET A 1 84.64 -6.47 -40.25
C MET A 1 84.49 -5.58 -39.02
N ARG A 2 83.28 -5.23 -38.61
CA ARG A 2 82.72 -5.51 -37.27
C ARG A 2 81.36 -4.82 -37.14
N ARG A 3 80.43 -5.58 -36.60
CA ARG A 3 78.99 -5.36 -36.52
C ARG A 3 78.62 -4.52 -35.31
N SER A 4 77.58 -3.71 -35.51
CA SER A 4 76.38 -3.49 -34.66
C SER A 4 76.54 -3.24 -33.16
N SER A 5 75.85 -2.21 -32.67
CA SER A 5 74.90 -2.33 -31.55
C SER A 5 73.89 -1.18 -31.60
N ILE A 6 72.62 -1.55 -31.50
CA ILE A 6 71.43 -0.68 -31.45
C ILE A 6 71.29 -0.13 -30.03
N SER A 7 70.75 1.07 -29.86
CA SER A 7 70.14 1.50 -28.60
C SER A 7 68.89 2.32 -28.87
N ALA A 8 67.79 1.89 -28.24
CA ALA A 8 66.48 2.52 -28.23
C ALA A 8 66.34 3.46 -27.03
N ALA A 9 65.60 4.56 -27.19
CA ALA A 9 64.97 5.32 -26.10
C ALA A 9 63.83 6.16 -26.74
N ALA A 10 62.56 5.79 -26.57
CA ALA A 10 61.69 6.01 -25.41
C ALA A 10 60.95 7.35 -25.50
N LEU A 11 59.63 7.22 -25.60
CA LEU A 11 58.60 8.20 -25.92
C LEU A 11 58.00 8.73 -24.62
N VAL A 12 57.92 10.04 -24.41
CA VAL A 12 57.22 10.64 -23.25
C VAL A 12 56.53 11.95 -23.63
N ALA A 13 55.36 12.15 -22.98
CA ALA A 13 54.57 13.37 -22.75
C ALA A 13 53.40 13.60 -23.72
N ALA A 14 52.17 13.91 -23.28
CA ALA A 14 51.57 14.06 -21.96
C ALA A 14 50.04 14.00 -22.13
N MET A 15 49.33 13.32 -21.24
CA MET A 15 47.85 13.37 -21.20
C MET A 15 47.44 14.23 -20.00
N ALA A 16 46.94 15.43 -20.27
CA ALA A 16 46.34 16.31 -19.28
C ALA A 16 44.98 15.74 -18.87
N GLY A 17 44.90 15.15 -17.68
CA GLY A 17 43.65 14.68 -17.09
C GLY A 17 42.91 15.84 -16.42
N SER A 18 41.77 16.24 -16.97
CA SER A 18 40.82 17.14 -16.33
C SER A 18 40.12 16.40 -15.18
N LEU A 19 40.45 16.72 -13.93
CA LEU A 19 39.63 16.30 -12.79
C LEU A 19 38.33 17.13 -12.80
N VAL A 20 37.25 16.52 -13.25
CA VAL A 20 35.90 17.03 -13.02
C VAL A 20 35.57 16.76 -11.55
N LEU A 21 35.52 17.81 -10.72
CA LEU A 21 34.94 17.72 -9.38
C LEU A 21 33.45 17.39 -9.51
N ALA A 22 33.08 16.15 -9.21
CA ALA A 22 31.68 15.79 -9.00
C ALA A 22 31.21 16.40 -7.66
N PRO A 23 29.99 16.95 -7.57
CA PRO A 23 29.42 17.35 -6.30
C PRO A 23 29.24 16.12 -5.42
N ALA A 24 29.91 16.08 -4.27
CA ALA A 24 29.56 15.13 -3.21
C ALA A 24 28.15 15.49 -2.72
N ALA A 25 27.16 14.69 -3.09
CA ALA A 25 25.86 14.73 -2.46
C ALA A 25 26.06 14.35 -0.99
N LEU A 26 26.03 15.35 -0.10
CA LEU A 26 25.92 15.14 1.33
C LEU A 26 24.55 14.51 1.56
N ALA A 27 24.51 13.17 1.68
CA ALA A 27 23.42 12.50 2.34
C ALA A 27 23.43 13.01 3.79
N ALA A 28 22.62 14.02 4.07
CA ALA A 28 22.29 14.34 5.43
C ALA A 28 21.64 13.08 6.02
N ASP A 29 22.29 12.45 7.01
CA ASP A 29 21.72 11.44 7.89
C ASP A 29 20.59 12.09 8.71
N GLY A 30 19.52 12.51 8.02
CA GLY A 30 18.27 12.89 8.65
C GLY A 30 17.71 11.70 9.42
N PRO A 31 16.75 11.94 10.34
CA PRO A 31 16.04 10.85 10.99
C PRO A 31 15.55 9.88 9.92
N LYS A 32 15.93 8.60 10.03
CA LYS A 32 15.46 7.59 9.08
C LYS A 32 13.93 7.47 9.22
N PRO A 33 13.17 7.37 8.12
CA PRO A 33 11.72 7.23 8.19
C PRO A 33 11.33 6.08 9.10
N LEU A 34 10.38 6.35 10.00
CA LEU A 34 9.85 5.39 10.94
C LEU A 34 8.97 4.38 10.17
N PRO A 35 9.23 3.07 10.24
CA PRO A 35 8.44 2.07 9.52
C PRO A 35 7.15 1.69 10.25
N LEU A 36 6.18 1.19 9.49
CA LEU A 36 5.01 0.51 10.04
C LEU A 36 5.41 -0.83 10.68
N HIS A 37 4.83 -1.16 11.83
CA HIS A 37 5.11 -2.40 12.53
C HIS A 37 4.60 -3.64 11.77
N GLN A 38 3.44 -3.52 11.12
CA GLN A 38 2.76 -4.60 10.39
C GLN A 38 3.25 -4.78 8.94
N VAL A 39 4.47 -4.34 8.61
CA VAL A 39 5.03 -4.46 7.24
C VAL A 39 5.00 -5.87 6.66
N LYS A 40 5.12 -6.89 7.50
CA LYS A 40 5.10 -8.30 7.08
C LYS A 40 3.72 -8.80 6.63
N ASP A 41 2.67 -8.07 6.99
CA ASP A 41 1.28 -8.43 6.71
C ASP A 41 0.78 -7.69 5.45
N LEU A 42 1.61 -6.86 4.83
CA LEU A 42 1.29 -6.13 3.59
C LEU A 42 1.59 -6.98 2.34
N PRO A 43 0.82 -6.80 1.25
CA PRO A 43 -0.30 -5.88 1.10
C PRO A 43 -1.60 -6.40 1.72
N LEU A 44 -2.39 -5.52 2.35
CA LEU A 44 -3.67 -5.90 2.98
C LEU A 44 -4.77 -4.87 2.73
N THR A 45 -6.01 -5.33 2.62
CA THR A 45 -7.22 -4.49 2.58
C THR A 45 -7.70 -4.12 3.99
N ALA A 46 -8.52 -3.08 4.11
CA ALA A 46 -9.08 -2.68 5.40
C ALA A 46 -9.81 -3.84 6.11
N SER A 47 -10.50 -4.68 5.35
CA SER A 47 -11.21 -5.86 5.85
C SER A 47 -10.30 -6.99 6.33
N GLU A 48 -9.03 -7.02 5.93
CA GLU A 48 -8.09 -8.10 6.28
C GLU A 48 -7.27 -7.80 7.55
N PHE A 49 -7.22 -6.55 8.00
CA PHE A 49 -6.36 -6.12 9.14
C PHE A 49 -6.73 -6.76 10.50
N GLY A 50 -7.91 -7.36 10.61
CA GLY A 50 -8.38 -8.07 11.82
C GLY A 50 -9.08 -7.16 12.83
N THR A 51 -8.49 -6.01 13.21
CA THR A 51 -9.16 -5.05 14.11
C THR A 51 -9.92 -4.01 13.29
N GLN A 52 -11.25 -4.10 13.30
CA GLN A 52 -12.12 -3.22 12.53
C GLN A 52 -13.05 -2.40 13.43
N GLU A 53 -13.25 -1.15 13.06
CA GLU A 53 -14.23 -0.24 13.65
C GLU A 53 -15.19 0.31 12.59
N LYS A 54 -16.28 0.94 13.03
CA LYS A 54 -17.27 1.53 12.10
C LYS A 54 -16.82 2.87 11.53
N VAL A 55 -16.01 3.61 12.28
CA VAL A 55 -15.65 5.00 11.96
C VAL A 55 -14.20 5.24 12.34
N CYS A 56 -13.42 5.78 11.40
CA CYS A 56 -12.01 6.10 11.57
C CYS A 56 -11.86 7.61 11.54
N GLY A 57 -11.95 8.26 12.70
CA GLY A 57 -11.89 9.72 12.79
C GLY A 57 -12.98 10.38 11.93
N ASN A 58 -12.56 11.22 10.97
CA ASN A 58 -13.47 11.89 10.04
C ASN A 58 -13.53 11.23 8.64
N VAL A 59 -12.99 10.00 8.49
CA VAL A 59 -13.05 9.30 7.21
C VAL A 59 -14.51 8.96 6.87
N PRO A 60 -15.01 9.33 5.67
CA PRO A 60 -16.35 8.97 5.23
C PRO A 60 -16.57 7.46 5.22
N THR A 61 -17.76 6.99 5.61
CA THR A 61 -18.10 5.56 5.63
C THR A 61 -18.19 4.92 4.23
N SER A 62 -18.15 5.73 3.16
CA SER A 62 -18.03 5.27 1.78
C SER A 62 -16.59 4.97 1.35
N GLN A 63 -15.62 5.13 2.25
CA GLN A 63 -14.20 4.89 2.03
C GLN A 63 -13.64 3.96 3.09
N ASP A 64 -12.55 3.28 2.75
CA ASP A 64 -11.79 2.50 3.72
C ASP A 64 -10.98 3.46 4.59
N GLY A 65 -11.21 3.41 5.90
CA GLY A 65 -10.49 4.18 6.91
C GLY A 65 -9.32 3.41 7.51
N TRP A 66 -8.23 4.11 7.74
CA TRP A 66 -6.99 3.58 8.30
C TRP A 66 -6.53 4.46 9.45
N HIS A 67 -6.40 3.88 10.64
CA HIS A 67 -5.98 4.63 11.82
C HIS A 67 -4.58 4.21 12.26
N PHE A 68 -3.60 5.06 12.02
CA PHE A 68 -2.21 4.86 12.43
C PHE A 68 -1.91 5.59 13.75
N VAL A 69 -1.13 4.95 14.61
CA VAL A 69 -0.79 5.47 15.94
C VAL A 69 0.69 5.35 16.25
N LEU A 70 1.24 6.42 16.82
CA LEU A 70 2.56 6.37 17.44
C LEU A 70 2.48 5.72 18.84
N PRO A 71 3.37 4.76 19.14
CA PRO A 71 3.43 4.18 20.47
C PRO A 71 3.91 5.20 21.51
N GLY A 72 3.43 5.06 22.75
CA GLY A 72 3.83 5.89 23.89
C GLY A 72 2.66 6.58 24.58
N SER A 73 2.85 6.94 25.85
CA SER A 73 1.79 7.29 26.80
C SER A 73 1.13 8.67 26.64
N GLY A 74 1.33 9.36 25.51
CA GLY A 74 0.73 10.67 25.25
C GLY A 74 1.14 11.79 26.21
N LYS A 75 2.16 11.59 27.06
CA LYS A 75 2.68 12.63 27.96
C LYS A 75 3.46 13.70 27.18
N ASP A 76 3.51 14.91 27.74
CA ASP A 76 4.27 16.04 27.19
C ASP A 76 5.71 15.62 26.84
N GLY A 77 6.16 15.99 25.64
CA GLY A 77 7.49 15.64 25.13
C GLY A 77 7.60 14.29 24.43
N SER A 78 6.48 13.59 24.19
CA SER A 78 6.48 12.38 23.38
C SER A 78 6.34 12.69 21.88
N ALA A 79 7.00 11.88 21.04
CA ALA A 79 7.01 12.07 19.60
C ALA A 79 5.60 12.09 19.01
N VAL A 80 5.41 12.97 18.01
CA VAL A 80 4.18 13.09 17.21
C VAL A 80 4.51 12.91 15.74
N PHE A 81 3.50 12.61 14.91
CA PHE A 81 3.68 12.57 13.48
C PHE A 81 3.93 13.98 12.94
N THR A 82 4.80 14.07 11.95
CA THR A 82 5.07 15.32 11.20
C THR A 82 4.78 15.14 9.73
N GLU A 83 4.99 13.92 9.22
CA GLU A 83 4.55 13.47 7.91
C GLU A 83 4.26 11.97 7.97
N LEU A 84 3.20 11.53 7.29
CA LEU A 84 2.93 10.11 7.06
C LEU A 84 2.77 9.91 5.56
N THR A 85 3.61 9.04 5.00
CA THR A 85 3.52 8.63 3.60
C THR A 85 2.91 7.23 3.54
N VAL A 86 1.78 7.09 2.86
CA VAL A 86 1.02 5.83 2.74
C VAL A 86 0.80 5.51 1.27
N THR A 87 1.06 4.28 0.85
CA THR A 87 0.82 3.84 -0.53
C THR A 87 -0.27 2.79 -0.58
N PHE A 88 -1.26 3.02 -1.45
CA PHE A 88 -2.38 2.11 -1.70
C PHE A 88 -2.42 1.60 -3.14
N GLU A 89 -2.96 0.40 -3.32
CA GLU A 89 -3.24 -0.19 -4.62
C GLU A 89 -4.70 -0.69 -4.69
N PRO A 90 -5.57 -0.08 -5.53
CA PRO A 90 -5.37 1.17 -6.26
C PRO A 90 -5.32 2.38 -5.32
N GLY A 91 -4.76 3.51 -5.78
CA GLY A 91 -4.78 4.78 -5.04
C GLY A 91 -3.46 5.55 -5.02
N GLY A 92 -2.35 4.87 -5.26
CA GLY A 92 -1.02 5.47 -5.29
C GLY A 92 -0.54 5.94 -3.91
N THR A 93 0.48 6.79 -3.91
CA THR A 93 1.08 7.34 -2.69
C THR A 93 0.38 8.62 -2.25
N GLN A 94 0.01 8.67 -0.97
CA GLN A 94 -0.57 9.81 -0.28
C GLN A 94 0.42 10.31 0.78
N THR A 95 0.60 11.63 0.85
CA THR A 95 1.36 12.30 1.92
C THR A 95 0.38 13.02 2.85
N VAL A 96 0.42 12.69 4.13
CA VAL A 96 -0.49 13.17 5.16
C VAL A 96 0.30 14.04 6.13
N THR A 97 -0.19 15.26 6.35
CA THR A 97 0.44 16.28 7.22
C THR A 97 -0.51 16.84 8.26
N VAL A 98 -1.73 16.29 8.34
CA VAL A 98 -2.76 16.66 9.31
C VAL A 98 -3.05 15.44 10.19
N PHE A 99 -2.96 15.63 11.50
CA PHE A 99 -3.04 14.57 12.49
C PHE A 99 -4.02 14.92 13.60
N GLY A 100 -4.40 13.92 14.40
CA GLY A 100 -5.42 14.00 15.44
C GLY A 100 -6.85 14.04 14.91
N PRO A 101 -7.84 14.18 15.81
CA PRO A 101 -7.75 14.13 17.28
C PRO A 101 -7.48 12.71 17.82
N PRO A 102 -7.21 12.48 19.13
CA PRO A 102 -7.07 13.45 20.23
C PRO A 102 -5.71 14.15 20.31
N SER A 103 -4.72 13.71 19.52
CA SER A 103 -3.40 14.34 19.43
C SER A 103 -2.75 13.99 18.10
N ASP A 104 -1.66 14.66 17.75
CA ASP A 104 -0.90 14.44 16.52
C ASP A 104 -0.17 13.07 16.47
N LYS A 105 -0.43 12.20 17.45
CA LYS A 105 -0.03 10.79 17.43
C LYS A 105 -0.97 9.89 16.65
N HIS A 106 -2.12 10.42 16.26
CA HIS A 106 -3.15 9.68 15.54
C HIS A 106 -3.19 10.22 14.12
N ALA A 107 -3.10 9.34 13.14
CA ALA A 107 -3.26 9.70 11.74
C ALA A 107 -4.42 8.89 11.16
N TYR A 108 -5.34 9.58 10.50
CA TYR A 108 -6.46 8.96 9.81
C TYR A 108 -6.28 9.16 8.32
N VAL A 109 -6.29 8.06 7.58
CA VAL A 109 -6.12 8.06 6.12
C VAL A 109 -7.32 7.36 5.49
N ALA A 110 -7.73 7.85 4.33
CA ALA A 110 -8.80 7.25 3.55
C ALA A 110 -8.22 6.63 2.27
N SER A 111 -8.78 5.49 1.86
CA SER A 111 -8.53 4.91 0.55
C SER A 111 -9.85 4.56 -0.14
N GLN A 112 -9.76 4.21 -1.42
CA GLN A 112 -10.89 3.62 -2.12
C GLN A 112 -11.31 2.30 -1.43
N PRO A 113 -12.61 1.94 -1.44
CA PRO A 113 -13.07 0.65 -0.95
C PRO A 113 -12.30 -0.51 -1.60
N GLY A 114 -11.81 -1.43 -0.77
CA GLY A 114 -11.05 -2.61 -1.22
C GLY A 114 -9.61 -2.31 -1.64
N ALA A 115 -9.14 -1.07 -1.50
CA ALA A 115 -7.73 -0.75 -1.77
C ALA A 115 -6.81 -1.42 -0.75
N LYS A 116 -5.68 -1.91 -1.25
CA LYS A 116 -4.67 -2.57 -0.45
C LYS A 116 -3.64 -1.55 0.04
N LEU A 117 -3.40 -1.50 1.34
CA LEU A 117 -2.24 -0.84 1.90
C LEU A 117 -0.98 -1.62 1.50
N VAL A 118 -0.05 -0.97 0.80
CA VAL A 118 1.20 -1.58 0.32
C VAL A 118 2.40 -1.16 1.16
N SER A 119 2.41 0.09 1.60
CA SER A 119 3.46 0.61 2.47
C SER A 119 2.97 1.80 3.29
N ALA A 120 3.56 1.98 4.47
CA ALA A 120 3.42 3.19 5.26
C ALA A 120 4.73 3.51 5.99
N THR A 121 5.17 4.76 5.90
CA THR A 121 6.37 5.29 6.56
C THR A 121 6.08 6.67 7.13
N ALA A 122 6.67 7.03 8.26
CA ALA A 122 6.37 8.28 8.92
C ALA A 122 7.64 9.05 9.33
N GLU A 123 7.55 10.37 9.28
CA GLU A 123 8.48 11.28 9.93
C GLU A 123 7.89 11.74 11.25
N THR A 124 8.74 11.89 12.27
CA THR A 124 8.29 12.21 13.63
C THR A 124 9.09 13.36 14.23
N SER A 125 8.45 14.12 15.11
CA SER A 125 9.08 15.29 15.75
C SER A 125 10.27 14.95 16.66
N ALA A 126 10.36 13.69 17.11
CA ALA A 126 11.43 13.17 17.94
C ALA A 126 11.57 11.66 17.75
N PRO A 127 12.73 11.06 18.07
CA PRO A 127 12.90 9.61 17.96
C PRO A 127 11.87 8.81 18.77
N VAL A 128 11.25 7.82 18.13
CA VAL A 128 10.33 6.88 18.78
C VAL A 128 11.11 5.71 19.35
N LYS A 129 11.02 5.48 20.66
CA LYS A 129 11.80 4.44 21.36
C LYS A 129 11.65 3.04 20.76
N GLN A 130 10.45 2.72 20.28
CA GLN A 130 10.15 1.44 19.64
C GLN A 130 10.80 1.32 18.26
N GLY A 131 11.01 2.44 17.55
CA GLY A 131 11.53 2.40 16.18
C GLY A 131 10.50 2.00 15.12
N TRP A 132 9.21 2.00 15.45
CA TRP A 132 8.09 1.79 14.53
C TRP A 132 6.81 2.47 15.04
N PHE A 133 5.83 2.61 14.14
CA PHE A 133 4.44 2.98 14.48
C PHE A 133 3.47 1.86 14.10
N ASN A 134 2.23 1.92 14.58
CA ASN A 134 1.26 0.83 14.38
C ASN A 134 0.09 1.31 13.52
N LEU A 135 -0.46 0.40 12.71
CA LEU A 135 -1.87 0.45 12.33
C LEU A 135 -2.68 -0.04 13.54
N SER A 136 -3.62 0.75 14.03
CA SER A 136 -4.39 0.46 15.25
C SER A 136 -5.66 -0.32 14.92
N HIS A 137 -6.43 0.19 13.97
CA HIS A 137 -7.64 -0.42 13.45
C HIS A 137 -7.88 0.13 12.03
N THR A 138 -8.77 -0.54 11.32
CA THR A 138 -9.29 -0.11 10.02
C THR A 138 -10.81 0.05 10.09
N CYS A 139 -11.38 0.77 9.14
CA CYS A 139 -12.82 0.95 9.02
C CYS A 139 -13.22 0.68 7.57
N PRO A 140 -13.52 -0.57 7.21
CA PRO A 140 -13.94 -0.90 5.85
C PRO A 140 -15.15 -0.07 5.44
N ALA A 141 -15.18 0.34 4.18
CA ALA A 141 -16.30 1.07 3.62
C ALA A 141 -17.59 0.26 3.79
N THR A 142 -18.65 0.91 4.29
CA THR A 142 -19.99 0.33 4.25
C THR A 142 -20.57 0.57 2.87
N GLU A 143 -20.52 -0.46 2.03
CA GLU A 143 -21.19 -0.51 0.73
C GLU A 143 -22.64 -0.02 0.84
N THR A 144 -22.98 1.08 0.18
CA THR A 144 -24.37 1.30 -0.26
C THR A 144 -24.50 0.70 -1.66
N GLY A 145 -24.27 -0.61 -1.78
CA GLY A 145 -24.42 -1.36 -3.04
C GLY A 145 -23.15 -2.03 -3.60
N GLY A 146 -22.76 -3.11 -2.94
CA GLY A 146 -22.04 -4.27 -3.46
C GLY A 146 -20.84 -4.06 -4.41
N THR A 147 -19.66 -4.43 -3.95
CA THR A 147 -18.96 -5.62 -4.46
C THR A 147 -18.25 -6.35 -3.33
N THR A 148 -18.89 -7.40 -2.84
CA THR A 148 -18.24 -8.48 -2.10
C THR A 148 -17.21 -9.14 -3.03
N GLY A 149 -15.93 -8.85 -2.80
CA GLY A 149 -14.82 -9.70 -3.27
C GLY A 149 -14.83 -11.04 -2.52
N GLY A 150 -15.85 -11.85 -2.75
CA GLY A 150 -15.97 -13.21 -2.25
C GLY A 150 -15.86 -14.15 -3.43
N THR A 151 -14.69 -14.72 -3.66
CA THR A 151 -14.56 -15.95 -4.44
C THR A 151 -15.20 -17.08 -3.63
N THR A 152 -16.52 -17.21 -3.72
CA THR A 152 -17.21 -18.45 -3.38
C THR A 152 -17.26 -19.27 -4.65
N GLY A 153 -16.52 -20.39 -4.65
CA GLY A 153 -16.44 -21.31 -5.77
C GLY A 153 -17.82 -21.73 -6.27
N GLU A 154 -18.08 -21.42 -7.53
CA GLU A 154 -19.12 -22.08 -8.30
C GLU A 154 -18.73 -23.55 -8.43
N THR A 155 -19.29 -24.39 -7.56
CA THR A 155 -19.24 -25.84 -7.78
C THR A 155 -20.20 -26.14 -8.92
N THR A 156 -19.68 -26.11 -10.14
CA THR A 156 -20.32 -26.71 -11.30
C THR A 156 -20.33 -28.23 -11.10
N THR A 157 -21.34 -28.76 -10.42
CA THR A 157 -21.58 -30.21 -10.43
C THR A 157 -22.15 -30.57 -11.79
N GLY A 158 -21.30 -31.24 -12.57
CA GLY A 158 -21.57 -31.67 -13.93
C GLY A 158 -22.85 -32.48 -14.08
N GLY A 159 -23.49 -32.25 -15.23
CA GLY A 159 -24.55 -33.11 -15.72
C GLY A 159 -24.03 -34.52 -15.99
N SER A 160 -24.84 -35.51 -15.62
CA SER A 160 -24.76 -36.85 -16.15
C SER A 160 -26.18 -37.37 -16.43
N THR A 161 -26.47 -37.44 -17.72
CA THR A 161 -27.09 -38.56 -18.45
C THR A 161 -28.23 -39.36 -17.80
N GLY A 162 -29.44 -39.16 -18.33
CA GLY A 162 -30.28 -40.22 -18.89
C GLY A 162 -31.29 -40.93 -17.99
N GLU A 163 -32.59 -40.67 -18.21
CA GLU A 163 -33.56 -41.74 -18.48
C GLU A 163 -34.84 -41.22 -19.13
N THR A 164 -35.37 -42.05 -20.02
CA THR A 164 -36.48 -41.88 -20.96
C THR A 164 -37.84 -42.07 -20.29
N THR A 165 -38.87 -41.24 -20.58
CA THR A 165 -40.21 -41.79 -20.90
C THR A 165 -41.15 -40.80 -21.62
N THR A 166 -41.70 -41.34 -22.70
CA THR A 166 -42.84 -40.99 -23.56
C THR A 166 -44.12 -40.56 -22.84
N GLY A 167 -44.89 -39.64 -23.45
CA GLY A 167 -46.34 -39.54 -23.22
C GLY A 167 -46.94 -38.17 -23.53
N GLY A 168 -47.55 -38.01 -24.71
CA GLY A 168 -48.14 -36.74 -25.14
C GLY A 168 -49.47 -36.40 -24.47
N THR A 169 -49.96 -35.18 -24.74
CA THR A 169 -51.30 -34.91 -25.32
C THR A 169 -51.53 -33.40 -25.38
N THR A 170 -51.95 -32.98 -26.57
CA THR A 170 -52.71 -31.80 -26.98
C THR A 170 -53.40 -31.00 -25.88
N GLY A 171 -53.21 -29.68 -25.91
CA GLY A 171 -54.00 -28.68 -25.18
C GLY A 171 -53.90 -27.33 -25.88
N GLU A 172 -54.87 -27.07 -26.75
CA GLU A 172 -55.12 -25.85 -27.52
C GLU A 172 -55.82 -24.79 -26.65
N THR A 173 -55.71 -23.50 -27.04
CA THR A 173 -56.54 -22.32 -26.67
C THR A 173 -55.99 -21.41 -25.54
N THR A 174 -55.98 -20.08 -25.53
CA THR A 174 -56.05 -18.92 -26.48
C THR A 174 -55.85 -17.64 -25.62
N THR A 175 -55.35 -16.55 -26.24
CA THR A 175 -55.41 -15.11 -25.83
C THR A 175 -54.61 -14.70 -24.57
N GLY A 176 -53.73 -13.69 -24.57
CA GLY A 176 -53.65 -12.50 -25.40
C GLY A 176 -54.45 -11.35 -24.76
N GLU A 177 -53.80 -10.52 -23.94
CA GLU A 177 -54.16 -9.10 -23.82
C GLU A 177 -52.99 -8.29 -23.26
N THR A 178 -52.70 -7.19 -23.95
CA THR A 178 -51.84 -6.08 -23.54
C THR A 178 -52.78 -4.89 -23.38
N THR A 179 -52.72 -4.17 -22.26
CA THR A 179 -52.61 -2.70 -22.12
C THR A 179 -52.59 -2.37 -20.63
#